data_AF-A0A5B8RUH2-F1
#
_entry.id   AF-A0A5B8RUH2-F1
#
_cell.length_a   1.000
_cell.length_b   1.000
_cell.length_c   1.000
_cell.angle_alpha   90.00
_cell.angle_beta   90.00
_cell.angle_gamma   90.00
#
_symmetry.space_group_name_H-M   'P 1'
#
loop_
_entity.id
_entity.type
_entity.pdbx_description
1 polymer ?
#
loop_
_entity_poly.entity_id
_entity_poly.type
_entity_poly.pdbx_seq_one_letter_code
_entity_poly.pdbx_strand_id
1 'polypeptide(L)'
;MADEDGADIAPRRRRVVLCAGAGAIASLVLRFSASANAVTLDRDRLESSMRSRFGEAGVQALHQWFSLLDTQAARPLNAQLIAINEFWNRIVVASDDLSVWGQVDYWATPLESLGKRAGDCDDYVIGKYFSLLHLRVPTERLRFIYVRARIGGSGSTQSIAHMVLGYYATPQAEPLVLDSLTSDILPATERPDLIPVFSFNGQGIYLPGRQPTPADRISRWPDLLARMQQEGFLP
;
A
#
# COMPACT_ATOMS: atom_id res chain seq x y z
N MET A 1 -22.35 -54.89 74.63
CA MET A 1 -21.15 -55.36 73.91
C MET A 1 -20.50 -54.09 73.37
N ALA A 2 -19.75 -53.39 74.22
CA ALA A 2 -18.27 -53.47 74.33
C ALA A 2 -17.64 -52.96 73.00
N ASP A 3 -16.83 -51.90 72.92
CA ASP A 3 -15.76 -51.36 73.77
C ASP A 3 -15.57 -49.86 73.43
N GLU A 4 -15.34 -48.96 74.38
CA GLU A 4 -14.06 -48.48 74.95
C GLU A 4 -13.14 -47.62 74.03
N ASP A 5 -12.53 -46.63 74.72
CA ASP A 5 -11.38 -45.79 74.39
C ASP A 5 -11.51 -44.70 73.30
N GLY A 6 -11.05 -43.46 73.50
CA GLY A 6 -10.20 -42.91 74.54
C GLY A 6 -9.31 -41.81 73.93
N ALA A 7 -9.08 -40.77 74.73
CA ALA A 7 -7.99 -39.79 74.66
C ALA A 7 -8.05 -38.60 73.65
N ASP A 8 -8.20 -37.44 74.28
CA ASP A 8 -7.90 -36.08 73.87
C ASP A 8 -6.39 -35.80 73.88
N ILE A 9 -5.79 -35.27 72.79
CA ILE A 9 -4.46 -34.64 72.79
C ILE A 9 -4.41 -33.43 71.83
N ALA A 10 -4.14 -32.27 72.45
CA ALA A 10 -3.83 -30.90 72.01
C ALA A 10 -3.17 -30.62 70.61
N PRO A 11 -3.30 -29.38 70.10
CA PRO A 11 -3.05 -29.06 68.69
C PRO A 11 -1.58 -28.82 68.29
N ARG A 12 -1.19 -29.38 67.14
CA ARG A 12 0.09 -29.13 66.44
C ARG A 12 0.12 -27.73 65.80
N ARG A 13 1.01 -26.86 66.29
CA ARG A 13 1.40 -25.60 65.62
C ARG A 13 2.12 -25.90 64.29
N ARG A 14 1.50 -25.58 63.15
CA ARG A 14 2.17 -25.58 61.84
C ARG A 14 2.93 -24.27 61.65
N ARG A 15 4.26 -24.35 61.50
CA ARG A 15 5.10 -23.24 61.05
C ARG A 15 4.85 -23.02 59.56
N VAL A 16 4.31 -21.84 59.19
CA VAL A 16 4.25 -21.39 57.80
C VAL A 16 5.59 -20.76 57.46
N VAL A 17 6.32 -21.37 56.54
CA VAL A 17 7.52 -20.80 55.93
C VAL A 17 7.04 -19.81 54.86
N LEU A 18 7.29 -18.51 55.06
CA LEU A 18 7.16 -17.50 54.01
C LEU A 18 8.33 -17.66 53.03
N CYS A 19 8.06 -18.15 51.82
CA CYS A 19 8.96 -17.96 50.69
C CYS A 19 8.63 -16.61 50.03
N ALA A 20 9.54 -15.65 50.17
CA ALA A 20 9.50 -14.39 49.44
C ALA A 20 9.86 -14.65 47.97
N GLY A 21 8.86 -14.66 47.09
CA GLY A 21 9.03 -14.66 45.64
C GLY A 21 8.79 -13.26 45.09
N ALA A 22 9.85 -12.49 44.88
CA ALA A 22 9.79 -11.23 44.13
C ALA A 22 9.68 -11.54 42.63
N GLY A 23 8.45 -11.64 42.12
CA GLY A 23 8.17 -11.76 40.69
C GLY A 23 7.96 -10.37 40.08
N ALA A 24 9.03 -9.73 39.61
CA ALA A 24 8.92 -8.55 38.75
C ALA A 24 8.48 -8.99 37.35
N ILE A 25 7.21 -8.80 37.00
CA ILE A 25 6.72 -8.99 35.63
C ILE A 25 7.16 -7.77 34.81
N ALA A 26 8.33 -7.85 34.18
CA ALA A 26 8.73 -6.89 33.17
C ALA A 26 7.87 -7.15 31.91
N SER A 27 6.88 -6.29 31.68
CA SER A 27 6.10 -6.28 30.44
C SER A 27 7.01 -5.87 29.29
N LEU A 28 7.61 -6.85 28.62
CA LEU A 28 8.31 -6.65 27.35
C LEU A 28 7.26 -6.31 26.29
N VAL A 29 7.01 -5.02 26.08
CA VAL A 29 6.27 -4.54 24.92
C VAL A 29 7.15 -4.84 23.70
N LEU A 30 6.93 -6.00 23.07
CA LEU A 30 7.44 -6.24 21.73
C LEU A 30 6.80 -5.21 20.80
N ARG A 31 7.52 -4.12 20.53
CA ARG A 31 7.22 -3.26 19.41
C ARG A 31 7.45 -4.10 18.16
N PHE A 32 6.37 -4.61 17.58
CA PHE A 32 6.37 -5.16 16.23
C PHE A 32 6.68 -4.00 15.29
N SER A 33 7.97 -3.74 15.06
CA SER A 33 8.39 -2.90 13.94
C SER A 33 8.10 -3.71 12.70
N ALA A 34 6.91 -3.56 12.13
CA ALA A 34 6.67 -3.97 10.75
C ALA A 34 7.72 -3.22 9.93
N SER A 35 8.67 -3.96 9.35
CA SER A 35 9.63 -3.41 8.41
C SER A 35 8.83 -2.91 7.21
N ALA A 36 8.50 -1.62 7.22
CA ALA A 36 8.01 -0.96 6.03
C ALA A 36 9.15 -1.05 5.01
N ASN A 37 8.97 -1.86 3.96
CA ASN A 37 9.84 -1.85 2.79
C ASN A 37 9.58 -0.52 2.06
N ALA A 38 10.12 0.55 2.61
CA ALA A 38 9.99 1.88 2.06
C ALA A 38 10.92 2.00 0.87
N VAL A 39 10.37 2.37 -0.28
CA VAL A 39 11.19 2.61 -1.47
C VAL A 39 11.99 3.89 -1.26
N THR A 40 13.31 3.78 -1.36
CA THR A 40 14.22 4.92 -1.25
C THR A 40 14.47 5.49 -2.64
N LEU A 41 14.58 6.82 -2.73
CA LEU A 41 14.78 7.54 -4.00
C LEU A 41 16.20 8.10 -4.04
N ASP A 42 17.01 7.58 -4.96
CA ASP A 42 18.29 8.20 -5.34
C ASP A 42 17.98 9.43 -6.22
N ARG A 43 17.86 10.60 -5.57
CA ARG A 43 17.39 11.83 -6.22
C ARG A 43 18.31 12.30 -7.33
N ASP A 44 19.63 12.15 -7.17
CA ASP A 44 20.62 12.57 -8.16
C ASP A 44 20.54 11.68 -9.42
N ARG A 45 20.37 10.38 -9.21
CA ARG A 45 20.18 9.43 -10.31
C ARG A 45 18.84 9.64 -11.02
N LEU A 46 17.75 9.81 -10.27
CA LEU A 46 16.43 10.10 -10.83
C LEU A 46 16.44 11.39 -11.64
N GLU A 47 17.08 12.45 -11.15
CA GLU A 47 17.21 13.69 -11.90
C GLU A 47 18.05 13.52 -13.17
N SER A 48 19.16 12.80 -13.10
CA SER A 48 20.00 12.50 -14.27
C SER A 48 19.25 11.68 -15.32
N SER A 49 18.49 10.66 -14.89
CA SER A 49 17.63 9.84 -15.75
C SER A 49 16.50 10.66 -16.36
N MET A 50 15.85 11.52 -15.57
CA MET A 50 14.78 12.39 -16.05
C MET A 50 15.30 13.39 -17.09
N ARG A 51 16.41 14.07 -16.80
CA ARG A 51 17.02 15.06 -17.69
C ARG A 51 17.43 14.45 -19.02
N SER A 52 18.06 13.28 -19.00
CA SER A 52 18.51 12.61 -20.23
C SER A 52 17.37 12.13 -21.13
N ARG A 53 16.22 11.76 -20.56
CA ARG A 53 15.08 11.19 -21.29
C ARG A 53 14.00 12.22 -21.66
N PHE A 54 13.78 13.22 -20.80
CA PHE A 54 12.63 14.13 -20.86
C PHE A 54 13.01 15.61 -20.74
N GLY A 55 14.30 15.94 -20.63
CA GLY A 55 14.81 17.31 -20.56
C GLY A 55 14.35 18.08 -19.32
N GLU A 56 14.49 19.41 -19.38
CA GLU A 56 14.18 20.30 -18.24
C GLU A 56 12.71 20.24 -17.80
N ALA A 57 11.79 20.07 -18.74
CA ALA A 57 10.36 19.97 -18.42
C ALA A 57 10.07 18.73 -17.54
N GLY A 58 10.70 17.59 -17.85
CA GLY A 58 10.63 16.40 -17.02
C GLY A 58 11.25 16.62 -15.64
N VAL A 59 12.41 17.29 -15.57
CA VAL A 59 13.08 17.61 -14.29
C VAL A 59 12.19 18.49 -13.41
N GLN A 60 11.49 19.47 -13.99
CA GLN A 60 10.54 20.30 -13.25
C GLN A 60 9.37 19.48 -12.69
N ALA A 61 8.83 18.52 -13.46
CA ALA A 61 7.79 17.61 -12.97
C ALA A 61 8.30 16.71 -11.84
N LEU A 62 9.53 16.20 -11.95
CA LEU A 62 10.20 15.43 -10.90
C LEU A 62 10.37 16.23 -9.61
N HIS A 63 10.81 17.48 -9.71
CA HIS A 63 10.97 18.36 -8.54
C HIS A 63 9.63 18.69 -7.86
N GLN A 64 8.55 18.85 -8.63
CA GLN A 64 7.20 18.98 -8.05
C GLN A 64 6.80 17.74 -7.25
N TRP A 65 7.12 16.56 -7.76
CA TRP A 65 6.88 15.30 -7.06
C TRP A 65 7.73 15.18 -5.77
N PHE A 66 9.02 15.50 -5.84
CA PHE A 66 9.89 15.52 -4.65
C PHE A 66 9.40 16.50 -3.59
N SER A 67 9.03 17.72 -3.99
CA SER A 67 8.49 18.73 -3.07
C SER A 67 7.20 18.25 -2.38
N LEU A 68 6.32 17.56 -3.11
CA LEU A 68 5.14 16.91 -2.54
C LEU A 68 5.53 15.87 -1.50
N LEU A 69 6.43 14.94 -1.83
CA LEU A 69 6.86 13.89 -0.92
C LEU A 69 7.46 14.48 0.37
N ASP A 70 8.33 15.48 0.25
CA ASP A 70 8.95 16.17 1.39
C ASP A 70 7.91 16.85 2.29
N THR A 71 6.93 17.52 1.67
CA THR A 71 5.85 18.21 2.39
C THR A 71 4.93 17.24 3.12
N GLN A 72 4.73 16.04 2.57
CA GLN A 72 3.81 15.04 3.13
C GLN A 72 4.44 14.08 4.14
N ALA A 73 5.78 13.96 4.18
CA ALA A 73 6.50 13.02 5.05
C ALA A 73 6.11 13.11 6.54
N ALA A 74 5.80 14.30 7.04
CA ALA A 74 5.40 14.53 8.44
C ALA A 74 3.88 14.69 8.64
N ARG A 75 3.07 14.53 7.59
CA ARG A 75 1.62 14.74 7.65
C ARG A 75 0.88 13.46 8.09
N PRO A 76 -0.32 13.58 8.68
CA PRO A 76 -1.17 12.43 8.95
C PRO A 76 -1.48 11.65 7.67
N LEU A 77 -1.59 10.32 7.78
CA LEU A 77 -1.78 9.44 6.62
C LEU A 77 -2.94 9.84 5.72
N ASN A 78 -4.08 10.27 6.28
CA ASN A 78 -5.22 10.72 5.47
C ASN A 78 -4.85 11.90 4.56
N ALA A 79 -4.08 12.87 5.06
CA ALA A 79 -3.60 13.99 4.26
C ALA A 79 -2.61 13.55 3.17
N GLN A 80 -1.77 12.55 3.48
CA GLN A 80 -0.88 11.95 2.48
C GLN A 80 -1.68 11.29 1.35
N LEU A 81 -2.68 10.45 1.68
CA LEU A 81 -3.51 9.77 0.68
C LEU A 81 -4.18 10.78 -0.26
N ILE A 82 -4.78 11.84 0.28
CA ILE A 82 -5.43 12.90 -0.50
C ILE A 82 -4.42 13.61 -1.40
N ALA A 83 -3.32 14.10 -0.84
CA ALA A 83 -2.34 14.89 -1.59
C ALA A 83 -1.65 14.08 -2.70
N ILE A 84 -1.35 12.80 -2.45
CA ILE A 84 -0.82 11.89 -3.46
C ILE A 84 -1.86 11.62 -4.55
N ASN A 85 -3.13 11.34 -4.18
CA ASN A 85 -4.18 11.09 -5.16
C ASN A 85 -4.38 12.28 -6.10
N GLU A 86 -4.52 13.48 -5.54
CA GLU A 86 -4.72 14.72 -6.29
C GLU A 86 -3.53 15.08 -7.18
N PHE A 87 -2.30 14.87 -6.70
CA PHE A 87 -1.10 15.17 -7.49
C PHE A 87 -1.06 14.33 -8.77
N TRP A 88 -1.20 13.01 -8.64
CA TRP A 88 -1.18 12.10 -9.79
C TRP A 88 -2.35 12.36 -10.72
N ASN A 89 -3.56 12.60 -10.18
CA ASN A 89 -4.74 12.94 -10.96
C ASN A 89 -4.58 14.25 -11.76
N ARG A 90 -3.76 15.19 -11.29
CA ARG A 90 -3.52 16.48 -11.95
C ARG A 90 -2.34 16.45 -12.93
N ILE A 91 -1.26 15.74 -12.59
CA ILE A 91 -0.01 15.83 -13.35
C ILE A 91 -0.02 14.95 -14.61
N VAL A 92 -0.69 13.80 -14.53
CA VAL A 92 -0.84 12.85 -15.63
C VAL A 92 -2.14 13.15 -16.37
N VAL A 93 -2.08 13.17 -17.70
CA VAL A 93 -3.23 13.24 -18.59
C VAL A 93 -3.58 11.83 -19.06
N ALA A 94 -4.85 11.44 -18.92
CA ALA A 94 -5.31 10.13 -19.35
C ALA A 94 -5.05 9.95 -20.86
N SER A 95 -4.34 8.90 -21.23
CA SER A 95 -3.93 8.61 -22.62
C SER A 95 -3.75 7.12 -22.82
N ASP A 96 -3.93 6.62 -24.04
CA ASP A 96 -3.76 5.19 -24.33
C ASP A 96 -2.28 4.82 -24.55
N ASP A 97 -1.86 3.65 -24.09
CA ASP A 97 -0.46 3.22 -24.17
C ASP A 97 0.09 3.16 -25.59
N LEU A 98 -0.75 2.78 -26.56
CA LEU A 98 -0.30 2.66 -27.94
C LEU A 98 0.13 4.03 -28.48
N SER A 99 -0.59 5.10 -28.11
CA SER A 99 -0.27 6.48 -28.49
C SER A 99 0.95 7.03 -27.75
N VAL A 100 1.12 6.72 -26.46
CA VAL A 100 2.19 7.29 -25.61
C VAL A 100 3.49 6.50 -25.73
N TRP A 101 3.39 5.18 -25.69
CA TRP A 101 4.49 4.22 -25.55
C TRP A 101 4.74 3.40 -26.82
N GLY A 102 3.81 3.38 -27.78
CA GLY A 102 3.90 2.54 -28.98
C GLY A 102 3.72 1.04 -28.70
N GLN A 103 3.27 0.70 -27.49
CA GLN A 103 3.07 -0.66 -27.03
C GLN A 103 1.72 -0.74 -26.32
N VAL A 104 0.98 -1.84 -26.48
CA VAL A 104 -0.24 -2.09 -25.71
C VAL A 104 0.12 -2.64 -24.33
N ASP A 105 -0.58 -2.17 -23.29
CA ASP A 105 -0.44 -2.68 -21.91
C ASP A 105 1.00 -2.50 -21.41
N TYR A 106 1.45 -1.24 -21.41
CA TYR A 106 2.78 -0.82 -20.99
C TYR A 106 2.70 -0.10 -19.64
N TRP A 107 3.13 -0.77 -18.58
CA TRP A 107 3.17 -0.20 -17.23
C TRP A 107 4.31 0.80 -17.12
N ALA A 108 4.03 2.09 -17.19
CA ALA A 108 5.04 3.12 -17.11
C ALA A 108 5.58 3.26 -15.68
N THR A 109 6.87 3.59 -15.57
CA THR A 109 7.47 3.94 -14.28
C THR A 109 6.93 5.30 -13.81
N PRO A 110 6.99 5.63 -12.50
CA PRO A 110 6.64 6.98 -12.06
C PRO A 110 7.46 8.07 -12.76
N LEU A 111 8.72 7.79 -13.13
CA LEU A 111 9.57 8.71 -13.89
C LEU A 111 9.03 8.93 -15.31
N GLU A 112 8.60 7.85 -15.98
CA GLU A 112 8.04 7.90 -17.33
C GLU A 112 6.72 8.67 -17.39
N SER A 113 5.77 8.35 -16.50
CA SER A 113 4.48 9.05 -16.46
C SER A 113 4.65 10.53 -16.12
N LEU A 114 5.58 10.89 -15.22
CA LEU A 114 5.93 12.28 -14.94
C LEU A 114 6.57 12.98 -16.14
N GLY A 115 7.50 12.31 -16.81
CA GLY A 115 8.25 12.85 -17.94
C GLY A 115 7.37 13.09 -19.17
N LYS A 116 6.44 12.18 -19.46
CA LYS A 116 5.46 12.32 -20.55
C LYS A 116 4.22 13.11 -20.16
N ARG A 117 3.93 13.24 -18.86
CA ARG A 117 2.67 13.78 -18.32
C ARG A 117 1.45 13.05 -18.90
N ALA A 118 1.60 11.78 -19.18
CA ALA A 118 0.60 10.95 -19.84
C ALA A 118 0.69 9.52 -19.31
N GLY A 119 -0.46 8.85 -19.30
CA GLY A 119 -0.57 7.46 -18.86
C GLY A 119 -2.02 6.99 -18.79
N ASP A 120 -2.21 5.69 -18.68
CA ASP A 120 -3.52 5.07 -18.55
C ASP A 120 -3.82 4.73 -17.07
N CYS A 121 -4.87 3.95 -16.78
CA CYS A 121 -5.28 3.70 -15.40
C CYS A 121 -4.22 3.09 -14.48
N ASP A 122 -3.36 2.19 -14.96
CA ASP A 122 -2.35 1.57 -14.10
C ASP A 122 -1.17 2.50 -13.81
N ASP A 123 -0.80 3.37 -14.75
CA ASP A 123 0.25 4.39 -14.54
C ASP A 123 -0.06 5.32 -13.36
N TYR A 124 -1.32 5.76 -13.20
CA TYR A 124 -1.74 6.54 -12.03
C TYR A 124 -1.58 5.73 -10.74
N VAL A 125 -1.96 4.45 -10.76
CA VAL A 125 -1.91 3.57 -9.58
C VAL A 125 -0.47 3.29 -9.19
N ILE A 126 0.43 3.05 -10.15
CA ILE A 126 1.87 2.86 -9.96
C ILE A 126 2.48 4.10 -9.30
N GLY A 127 2.22 5.28 -9.86
CA GLY A 127 2.70 6.54 -9.30
C GLY A 127 2.26 6.76 -7.85
N LYS A 128 0.96 6.56 -7.56
CA LYS A 128 0.40 6.68 -6.22
C LYS A 128 0.99 5.65 -5.26
N TYR A 129 1.11 4.40 -5.69
CA TYR A 129 1.64 3.29 -4.90
C TYR A 129 3.08 3.56 -4.44
N PHE A 130 3.98 3.90 -5.35
CA PHE A 130 5.39 4.14 -5.01
C PHE A 130 5.60 5.44 -4.22
N SER A 131 4.74 6.45 -4.43
CA SER A 131 4.73 7.64 -3.58
C SER A 131 4.40 7.29 -2.13
N LEU A 132 3.38 6.45 -1.90
CA LEU A 132 2.98 6.05 -0.55
C LEU A 132 3.97 5.07 0.10
N LEU A 133 4.60 4.19 -0.67
CA LEU A 133 5.70 3.37 -0.15
C LEU A 133 6.88 4.24 0.32
N HIS A 134 7.24 5.27 -0.44
CA HIS A 134 8.29 6.22 -0.02
C HIS A 134 7.91 6.92 1.29
N LEU A 135 6.63 7.29 1.45
CA LEU A 135 6.06 7.85 2.69
C LEU A 135 5.83 6.81 3.80
N ARG A 136 6.37 5.60 3.62
CA ARG A 136 6.36 4.48 4.59
C ARG A 136 4.98 3.91 4.90
N VAL A 137 4.03 4.03 3.97
CA VAL A 137 2.82 3.23 4.03
C VAL A 137 3.20 1.75 3.79
N PRO A 138 2.85 0.82 4.70
CA PRO A 138 3.23 -0.58 4.53
C PRO A 138 2.65 -1.21 3.27
N THR A 139 3.46 -1.99 2.55
CA THR A 139 3.08 -2.65 1.29
C THR A 139 1.84 -3.53 1.44
N GLU A 140 1.68 -4.21 2.58
CA GLU A 140 0.51 -5.06 2.86
C GLU A 140 -0.81 -4.28 2.97
N ARG A 141 -0.73 -2.95 3.12
CA ARG A 141 -1.87 -2.04 3.17
C ARG A 141 -2.20 -1.39 1.83
N LEU A 142 -1.41 -1.63 0.80
CA LEU A 142 -1.63 -1.08 -0.53
C LEU A 142 -1.83 -2.22 -1.52
N ARG A 143 -2.93 -2.19 -2.28
CA ARG A 143 -3.16 -3.16 -3.35
C ARG A 143 -3.66 -2.46 -4.60
N PHE A 144 -3.10 -2.84 -5.73
CA PHE A 144 -3.68 -2.61 -7.05
C PHE A 144 -4.95 -3.44 -7.12
N ILE A 145 -6.08 -2.83 -7.49
CA ILE A 145 -7.35 -3.53 -7.63
C ILE A 145 -7.78 -3.40 -9.08
N TYR A 146 -7.84 -4.53 -9.77
CA TYR A 146 -8.40 -4.60 -11.12
C TYR A 146 -9.91 -4.75 -11.02
N VAL A 147 -10.62 -3.82 -11.64
CA VAL A 147 -12.07 -3.68 -11.56
C VAL A 147 -12.68 -3.57 -12.95
N ARG A 148 -13.97 -3.88 -13.03
CA ARG A 148 -14.82 -3.47 -14.14
C ARG A 148 -15.53 -2.18 -13.70
N ALA A 149 -15.12 -1.05 -14.26
CA ALA A 149 -15.69 0.27 -13.95
C ALA A 149 -16.87 0.56 -14.87
N ARG A 150 -18.03 0.87 -14.28
CA ARG A 150 -19.23 1.29 -15.00
C ARG A 150 -19.14 2.77 -15.33
N ILE A 151 -19.18 3.10 -16.62
CA ILE A 151 -19.01 4.46 -17.14
C ILE A 151 -20.27 4.95 -17.84
N GLY A 152 -20.39 6.25 -18.09
CA GLY A 152 -21.53 6.83 -18.83
C GLY A 152 -22.73 7.23 -17.96
N GLY A 153 -22.57 7.29 -16.64
CA GLY A 153 -23.57 7.85 -15.71
C GLY A 153 -24.65 6.86 -15.26
N SER A 154 -25.66 7.40 -14.57
CA SER A 154 -26.75 6.60 -13.99
C SER A 154 -27.54 5.86 -15.06
N GLY A 155 -27.74 4.56 -14.87
CA GLY A 155 -28.44 3.68 -15.82
C GLY A 155 -27.58 3.14 -16.98
N SER A 156 -26.32 3.57 -17.12
CA SER A 156 -25.43 2.99 -18.13
C SER A 156 -25.12 1.52 -17.83
N THR A 157 -25.06 0.71 -18.88
CA THR A 157 -24.58 -0.68 -18.85
C THR A 157 -23.17 -0.83 -19.39
N GLN A 158 -22.55 0.28 -19.82
CA GLN A 158 -21.19 0.27 -20.34
C GLN A 158 -20.18 0.09 -19.22
N SER A 159 -19.18 -0.75 -19.47
CA SER A 159 -18.11 -0.99 -18.51
C SER A 159 -16.76 -1.12 -19.21
N ILE A 160 -15.73 -0.59 -18.58
CA ILE A 160 -14.34 -0.72 -19.01
C ILE A 160 -13.53 -1.51 -17.98
N ALA A 161 -12.47 -2.15 -18.44
CA ALA A 161 -11.38 -2.57 -17.56
C ALA A 161 -10.75 -1.31 -16.95
N HIS A 162 -10.48 -1.35 -15.65
CA HIS A 162 -9.90 -0.22 -14.93
C HIS A 162 -9.06 -0.70 -13.75
N MET A 163 -8.11 0.12 -13.32
CA MET A 163 -7.28 -0.15 -12.16
C MET A 163 -7.36 1.00 -11.17
N VAL A 164 -7.47 0.67 -9.88
CA VAL A 164 -7.45 1.62 -8.77
C VAL A 164 -6.48 1.18 -7.69
N LEU A 165 -6.04 2.12 -6.85
CA LEU A 165 -5.23 1.81 -5.67
C LEU A 165 -6.14 1.69 -4.44
N GLY A 166 -6.16 0.52 -3.82
CA GLY A 166 -6.82 0.31 -2.53
C GLY A 166 -5.86 0.50 -1.36
N TYR A 167 -6.22 1.38 -0.43
CA TYR A 167 -5.58 1.48 0.88
C TYR A 167 -6.40 0.74 1.95
N TYR A 168 -5.76 -0.19 2.65
CA TYR A 168 -6.36 -1.04 3.68
C TYR A 168 -5.84 -0.64 5.06
N ALA A 169 -6.71 -0.16 5.96
CA ALA A 169 -6.31 0.16 7.33
C ALA A 169 -5.76 -1.06 8.10
N THR A 170 -6.33 -2.23 7.82
CA THR A 170 -5.81 -3.56 8.18
C THR A 170 -6.00 -4.49 6.97
N PRO A 171 -5.25 -5.61 6.85
CA PRO A 171 -5.33 -6.47 5.66
C PRO A 171 -6.73 -7.03 5.33
N GLN A 172 -7.66 -7.03 6.29
CA GLN A 172 -9.06 -7.47 6.17
C GLN A 172 -10.07 -6.30 6.17
N ALA A 173 -9.62 -5.07 6.36
CA ALA A 173 -10.50 -3.90 6.33
C ALA A 173 -11.09 -3.69 4.93
N GLU A 174 -12.19 -2.96 4.88
CA GLU A 174 -12.63 -2.34 3.64
C GLU A 174 -11.58 -1.32 3.17
N PRO A 175 -11.22 -1.30 1.86
CA PRO A 175 -10.26 -0.34 1.37
C PRO A 175 -10.89 1.02 1.10
N LEU A 176 -10.11 2.07 1.34
CA LEU A 176 -10.28 3.37 0.68
C LEU A 176 -9.76 3.26 -0.76
N VAL A 177 -10.49 3.81 -1.72
CA VAL A 177 -10.18 3.73 -3.15
C VAL A 177 -9.59 5.05 -3.62
N LEU A 178 -8.37 5.00 -4.15
CA LEU A 178 -7.70 6.09 -4.85
C LEU A 178 -7.79 5.81 -6.36
N ASP A 179 -8.48 6.68 -7.08
CA ASP A 179 -8.90 6.47 -8.48
C ASP A 179 -8.38 7.62 -9.37
N SER A 180 -8.20 7.37 -10.67
CA SER A 180 -7.92 8.41 -11.67
C SER A 180 -9.19 9.01 -12.28
N LEU A 181 -10.33 8.32 -12.21
CA LEU A 181 -11.61 8.81 -12.73
C LEU A 181 -12.28 9.86 -11.81
N THR A 182 -11.94 9.86 -10.53
CA THR A 182 -12.39 10.85 -9.54
C THR A 182 -11.28 11.12 -8.51
N SER A 183 -11.26 12.33 -7.95
CA SER A 183 -10.31 12.68 -6.88
C SER A 183 -10.84 12.35 -5.48
N ASP A 184 -12.13 12.06 -5.34
CA ASP A 184 -12.72 11.66 -4.07
C ASP A 184 -12.18 10.29 -3.65
N ILE A 185 -11.68 10.21 -2.42
CA ILE A 185 -11.23 8.95 -1.81
C ILE A 185 -12.37 8.42 -0.97
N LEU A 186 -13.02 7.38 -1.49
CA LEU A 186 -14.21 6.79 -0.87
C LEU A 186 -13.96 5.32 -0.47
N PRO A 187 -14.66 4.81 0.55
CA PRO A 187 -14.73 3.37 0.81
C PRO A 187 -15.24 2.60 -0.43
N ALA A 188 -14.79 1.36 -0.61
CA ALA A 188 -15.19 0.55 -1.76
C ALA A 188 -16.72 0.34 -1.86
N THR A 189 -17.44 0.25 -0.74
CA THR A 189 -18.91 0.14 -0.70
C THR A 189 -19.62 1.40 -1.21
N GLU A 190 -18.96 2.55 -1.14
CA GLU A 190 -19.44 3.83 -1.71
C GLU A 190 -19.04 4.00 -3.19
N ARG A 191 -18.40 2.99 -3.79
CA ARG A 191 -18.05 2.92 -5.22
C ARG A 191 -18.74 1.76 -5.94
N PRO A 192 -20.09 1.71 -5.97
CA PRO A 192 -20.84 0.64 -6.64
C PRO A 192 -20.67 0.64 -8.17
N ASP A 193 -20.03 1.66 -8.72
CA ASP A 193 -19.59 1.71 -10.11
C ASP A 193 -18.36 0.82 -10.38
N LEU A 194 -17.60 0.43 -9.35
CA LEU A 194 -16.41 -0.42 -9.49
C LEU A 194 -16.71 -1.85 -9.04
N ILE A 195 -16.70 -2.80 -9.98
CA ILE A 195 -16.91 -4.22 -9.68
C ILE A 195 -15.54 -4.92 -9.60
N PRO A 196 -15.07 -5.35 -8.41
CA PRO A 196 -13.74 -5.94 -8.27
C PRO A 196 -13.64 -7.31 -8.92
N VAL A 197 -12.52 -7.57 -9.58
CA VAL A 197 -12.21 -8.87 -10.20
C VAL A 197 -11.08 -9.55 -9.43
N PHE A 198 -9.96 -8.86 -9.23
CA PHE A 198 -8.84 -9.30 -8.40
C PHE A 198 -8.04 -8.12 -7.86
N SER A 199 -7.18 -8.37 -6.87
CA SER A 199 -6.23 -7.37 -6.39
C SER A 199 -4.84 -7.98 -6.18
N PHE A 200 -3.80 -7.16 -6.18
CA PHE A 200 -2.43 -7.62 -5.95
C PHE A 200 -1.56 -6.51 -5.37
N ASN A 201 -0.38 -6.87 -4.87
CA ASN A 201 0.68 -5.94 -4.51
C ASN A 201 2.04 -6.61 -4.73
N GLY A 202 3.13 -5.98 -4.27
CA GLY A 202 4.47 -6.56 -4.38
C GLY A 202 4.69 -7.88 -3.63
N GLN A 203 3.73 -8.33 -2.79
CA GLN A 203 3.83 -9.56 -2.00
C GLN A 203 2.96 -10.70 -2.56
N GLY A 204 1.81 -10.40 -3.15
CA GLY A 204 0.92 -11.44 -3.68
C GLY A 204 -0.28 -10.95 -4.47
N ILE A 205 -0.98 -11.90 -5.10
CA ILE A 205 -2.27 -11.75 -5.76
C ILE A 205 -3.36 -12.29 -4.82
N TYR A 206 -4.47 -11.57 -4.73
CA TYR A 206 -5.62 -11.84 -3.88
C TYR A 206 -6.88 -11.93 -4.75
N LEU A 207 -7.54 -13.08 -4.72
CA LEU A 207 -8.79 -13.35 -5.44
C LEU A 207 -9.94 -13.53 -4.43
N PRO A 208 -11.15 -13.02 -4.72
CA PRO A 208 -12.31 -13.25 -3.86
C PRO A 208 -12.52 -14.75 -3.59
N GLY A 209 -12.60 -15.12 -2.30
CA GLY A 209 -12.84 -16.50 -1.87
C GLY A 209 -11.67 -17.48 -2.05
N ARG A 210 -10.44 -17.01 -2.33
CA ARG A 210 -9.26 -17.88 -2.51
C ARG A 210 -8.09 -17.45 -1.62
N GLN A 211 -7.18 -18.38 -1.37
CA GLN A 211 -5.91 -18.08 -0.69
C GLN A 211 -4.99 -17.24 -1.59
N PRO A 212 -4.19 -16.31 -1.02
CA PRO A 212 -3.26 -15.50 -1.79
C PRO A 212 -2.21 -16.36 -2.52
N THR A 213 -1.81 -15.93 -3.72
CA THR A 213 -0.70 -16.52 -4.48
C THR A 213 0.45 -15.54 -4.66
N PRO A 214 1.70 -15.95 -4.92
CA PRO A 214 2.82 -15.04 -5.14
C PRO A 214 2.60 -14.07 -6.32
N ALA A 215 3.18 -12.86 -6.24
CA ALA A 215 3.01 -11.79 -7.23
C ALA A 215 3.87 -11.95 -8.50
N ASP A 216 4.82 -12.89 -8.50
CA ASP A 216 5.70 -13.22 -9.62
C ASP A 216 4.96 -13.65 -10.90
N ARG A 217 3.68 -14.01 -10.78
CA ARG A 217 2.80 -14.33 -11.90
C ARG A 217 2.30 -13.11 -12.68
N ILE A 218 2.56 -11.89 -12.17
CA ILE A 218 2.21 -10.65 -12.87
C ILE A 218 3.36 -10.31 -13.79
N SER A 219 3.25 -10.70 -15.06
CA SER A 219 4.33 -10.63 -16.05
C SER A 219 4.99 -9.26 -16.19
N ARG A 220 4.25 -8.17 -15.98
CA ARG A 220 4.73 -6.78 -16.12
C ARG A 220 5.50 -6.25 -14.90
N TRP A 221 5.23 -6.78 -13.71
CA TRP A 221 5.78 -6.24 -12.47
C TRP A 221 7.31 -6.36 -12.37
N PRO A 222 7.94 -7.49 -12.73
CA PRO A 222 9.41 -7.59 -12.71
C PRO A 222 10.10 -6.62 -13.67
N ASP A 223 9.54 -6.41 -14.86
CA ASP A 223 10.08 -5.46 -15.84
C ASP A 223 10.00 -4.02 -15.33
N LEU A 224 8.83 -3.62 -14.80
CA LEU A 224 8.63 -2.31 -14.16
C LEU A 224 9.68 -2.06 -13.07
N LEU A 225 9.85 -3.00 -12.14
CA LEU A 225 10.83 -2.87 -11.05
C LEU A 225 12.28 -2.79 -11.57
N ALA A 226 12.63 -3.55 -12.60
CA ALA A 226 13.95 -3.51 -13.20
C ALA A 226 14.25 -2.14 -13.83
N ARG A 227 13.29 -1.54 -14.55
CA ARG A 227 13.42 -0.19 -15.11
C ARG A 227 13.52 0.87 -14.02
N MET A 228 12.68 0.79 -12.99
CA MET A 228 12.75 1.69 -11.83
C MET A 228 14.10 1.63 -11.12
N GLN A 229 14.68 0.43 -10.94
CA GLN A 229 16.01 0.31 -10.34
C GLN A 229 17.09 0.98 -11.18
N GLN A 230 16.98 0.92 -12.51
CA GLN A 230 17.89 1.62 -13.42
C GLN A 230 17.75 3.15 -13.34
N GLU A 231 16.55 3.64 -13.05
CA GLU A 231 16.22 5.07 -12.93
C GLU A 231 16.63 5.68 -11.57
N GLY A 232 16.78 4.87 -10.52
CA GLY A 232 17.18 5.35 -9.18
C GLY A 232 16.18 5.06 -8.06
N PHE A 233 15.22 4.15 -8.27
CA PHE A 233 14.40 3.62 -7.19
C PHE A 233 15.15 2.46 -6.51
N LEU A 234 15.33 2.56 -5.19
CA LEU A 234 16.06 1.58 -4.39
C LEU A 234 15.08 0.81 -3.48
N PRO A 235 15.21 -0.52 -3.38
CA PRO A 235 14.38 -1.35 -2.51
C PRO A 235 14.62 -1.09 -1.01
#